data_AF-A0A5C3LV85-F1
#
_entry.id   AF-A0A5C3LV85-F1
#
_cell.length_a   1.000
_cell.length_b   1.000
_cell.length_c   1.000
_cell.angle_alpha   90.00
_cell.angle_beta   90.00
_cell.angle_gamma   90.00
#
_symmetry.space_group_name_H-M   'P 1'
#
loop_
_entity.id
_entity.type
_entity.pdbx_description
1 polymer ?
#
loop_
_entity_poly.entity_id
_entity_poly.type
_entity_poly.pdbx_seq_one_letter_code
_entity_poly.pdbx_strand_id
1 'polypeptide(L)'
;NILFTIHEKTSTLTAQAIPSAPNGTTFPLIANASIVPSDVTFNSSFFGAEILISEPTEKFPDPLIYVSNRNLGPEFDERGDTIAIFEFKNANPCTTVFGYAGSATTACPPEHREHTHQWTRQESHSTESLTLLAQVFTGLKQIRSMSLGRVVDGGDEFLIAGANVDGGVVVFRRVDGDGTCRLSRGMRSRIGRASCSSSCG
;
A
#
# COMPACT_ATOMS: atom_id res chain seq x y z
N ASN A 1 9.22 1.66 -14.53
CA ASN A 1 9.01 0.69 -13.43
C ASN A 1 9.25 1.37 -12.10
N ILE A 2 8.33 1.20 -11.16
CA ILE A 2 8.45 1.73 -9.79
C ILE A 2 8.75 0.56 -8.86
N LEU A 3 9.69 0.78 -7.93
CA LEU A 3 10.04 -0.12 -6.85
C LEU A 3 9.48 0.44 -5.54
N PHE A 4 8.64 -0.35 -4.89
CA PHE A 4 8.14 -0.08 -3.55
C PHE A 4 8.97 -0.88 -2.54
N THR A 5 9.44 -0.20 -1.51
CA THR A 5 10.24 -0.81 -0.44
C THR A 5 9.62 -0.48 0.89
N ILE A 6 9.38 -1.52 1.69
CA ILE A 6 9.04 -1.41 3.11
C ILE A 6 10.32 -1.46 3.93
N HIS A 7 10.53 -0.47 4.79
CA HIS A 7 11.67 -0.43 5.71
C HIS A 7 11.21 -0.93 7.08
N GLU A 8 11.62 -2.15 7.42
CA GLU A 8 11.17 -2.84 8.64
C GLU A 8 11.38 -1.99 9.90
N LYS A 9 12.59 -1.47 10.13
CA LYS A 9 12.94 -0.80 11.40
C LYS A 9 12.43 0.63 11.52
N THR A 10 12.16 1.30 10.41
CA THR A 10 11.65 2.69 10.41
C THR A 10 10.15 2.74 10.20
N SER A 11 9.51 1.62 9.87
CA SER A 11 8.08 1.55 9.56
C SER A 11 7.70 2.62 8.53
N THR A 12 8.43 2.62 7.41
CA THR A 12 8.20 3.51 6.26
C THR A 12 8.04 2.74 4.96
N LEU A 13 7.15 3.22 4.10
CA LEU A 13 7.00 2.79 2.71
C LEU A 13 7.63 3.85 1.80
N THR A 14 8.53 3.42 0.92
CA THR A 14 9.18 4.30 -0.05
C THR A 14 8.89 3.85 -1.48
N ALA A 15 8.72 4.81 -2.39
CA ALA A 15 8.59 4.58 -3.83
C ALA A 15 9.78 5.19 -4.57
N GLN A 16 10.42 4.42 -5.45
CA GLN A 16 11.54 4.89 -6.26
C GLN A 16 11.46 4.34 -7.69
N ALA A 17 11.93 5.12 -8.67
CA ALA A 17 12.01 4.63 -10.04
C ALA A 17 13.14 3.60 -10.16
N ILE A 18 12.91 2.51 -10.89
CA ILE A 18 14.01 1.61 -11.28
C ILE A 18 14.77 2.31 -12.40
N PRO A 19 16.07 2.59 -12.24
CA PRO A 19 16.79 3.38 -13.21
C PRO A 19 17.03 2.57 -14.49
N SER A 20 17.11 3.27 -15.62
CA SER A 20 17.41 2.63 -16.89
C SER A 20 18.86 2.17 -16.95
N ALA A 21 19.11 0.98 -17.50
CA ALA A 21 20.45 0.50 -17.80
C ALA A 21 21.15 1.42 -18.83
N PRO A 22 22.50 1.47 -18.90
CA PRO A 22 23.49 0.68 -18.16
C PRO A 22 24.05 1.36 -16.89
N ASN A 23 23.90 2.67 -16.73
CA ASN A 23 24.43 3.45 -15.60
C ASN A 23 23.30 4.22 -14.93
N GLY A 24 22.57 3.51 -14.07
CA GLY A 24 21.37 4.02 -13.45
C GLY A 24 21.59 4.47 -12.01
N THR A 25 21.49 5.78 -11.74
CA THR A 25 21.31 6.32 -10.38
C THR A 25 19.83 6.64 -10.19
N THR A 26 19.18 6.06 -9.17
CA THR A 26 17.80 6.40 -8.81
C THR A 26 17.78 7.54 -7.80
N PHE A 27 17.72 8.78 -8.28
CA PHE A 27 17.45 9.95 -7.45
C PHE A 27 16.67 11.00 -8.25
N PRO A 28 15.72 11.73 -7.64
CA PRO A 28 15.32 11.68 -6.22
C PRO A 28 14.32 10.57 -5.88
N LEU A 29 14.10 10.35 -4.57
CA LEU A 29 13.02 9.48 -4.07
C LEU A 29 11.66 10.09 -4.45
N ILE A 30 10.74 9.26 -4.97
CA ILE A 30 9.40 9.73 -5.39
C ILE A 30 8.54 10.02 -4.17
N ALA A 31 8.49 9.10 -3.21
CA ALA A 31 7.69 9.26 -2.00
C ALA A 31 8.27 8.50 -0.80
N ASN A 32 8.00 9.03 0.39
CA ASN A 32 8.28 8.43 1.69
C ASN A 32 7.06 8.64 2.60
N ALA A 33 6.41 7.55 3.00
CA ALA A 33 5.24 7.59 3.88
C ALA A 33 5.44 6.71 5.11
N SER A 34 5.00 7.18 6.27
CA SER A 34 4.96 6.37 7.50
C SER A 34 3.83 5.35 7.40
N ILE A 35 4.09 4.13 7.88
CA ILE A 35 3.04 3.14 8.12
C ILE A 35 2.62 3.08 9.60
N VAL A 36 3.32 3.79 10.50
CA VAL A 36 2.96 3.82 11.92
C VAL A 36 1.58 4.46 12.12
N PRO A 37 0.66 3.82 12.88
CA PRO A 37 -0.63 4.40 13.20
C PRO A 37 -0.51 5.73 13.95
N SER A 38 -1.29 6.73 13.54
CA SER A 38 -1.23 8.08 14.09
C SER A 38 -1.93 8.24 15.45
N ASP A 39 -2.76 7.27 15.84
CA ASP A 39 -3.61 7.31 17.03
C ASP A 39 -3.09 6.44 18.18
N VAL A 40 -1.79 6.13 18.21
CA VAL A 40 -1.15 5.35 19.28
C VAL A 40 -0.53 6.25 20.34
N THR A 41 -0.95 6.06 21.60
CA THR A 41 -0.50 6.86 22.75
C THR A 41 0.29 6.05 23.79
N PHE A 42 0.70 4.83 23.43
CA PHE A 42 1.33 3.86 24.31
C PHE A 42 2.76 3.54 23.86
N ASN A 43 3.53 2.85 24.70
CA ASN A 43 4.92 2.51 24.39
C ASN A 43 4.98 1.38 23.35
N SER A 44 4.99 1.76 22.08
CA SER A 44 4.97 0.87 20.93
C SER A 44 6.32 0.80 20.22
N SER A 45 6.58 -0.33 19.58
CA SER A 45 7.73 -0.50 18.68
C SER A 45 7.23 -1.19 17.41
N PHE A 46 6.76 -0.39 16.45
CA PHE A 46 6.22 -0.88 15.19
C PHE A 46 7.34 -1.20 14.21
N PHE A 47 7.19 -2.34 13.53
CA PHE A 47 8.05 -2.78 12.45
C PHE A 47 7.21 -3.11 11.22
N GLY A 48 7.71 -2.76 10.03
CA GLY A 48 7.12 -3.22 8.78
C GLY A 48 7.18 -4.75 8.68
N ALA A 49 6.08 -5.37 8.25
CA ALA A 49 6.00 -6.83 8.14
C ALA A 49 5.81 -7.32 6.70
N GLU A 50 4.66 -7.05 6.10
CA GLU A 50 4.28 -7.55 4.77
C GLU A 50 3.82 -6.41 3.87
N ILE A 51 4.05 -6.56 2.57
CA ILE A 51 3.56 -5.68 1.52
C ILE A 51 2.81 -6.50 0.47
N LEU A 52 1.62 -6.03 0.07
CA LEU A 52 0.87 -6.55 -1.06
C LEU A 52 0.46 -5.43 -1.97
N ILE A 53 0.44 -5.69 -3.27
CA ILE A 53 -0.06 -4.78 -4.29
C ILE A 53 -1.19 -5.50 -5.01
N SER A 54 -2.37 -4.89 -5.07
CA SER A 54 -3.49 -5.50 -5.79
C SER A 54 -3.34 -5.33 -7.29
N GLU A 55 -3.70 -6.35 -8.04
CA GLU A 55 -3.90 -6.24 -9.48
C GLU A 55 -5.23 -5.49 -9.75
N PRO A 56 -5.27 -4.62 -10.78
CA PRO A 56 -6.52 -4.05 -11.26
C PRO A 56 -7.53 -5.13 -11.66
N THR A 57 -8.79 -4.99 -11.22
CA THR A 57 -9.91 -5.84 -11.62
C THR A 57 -11.09 -4.99 -12.09
N GLU A 58 -12.14 -5.62 -12.65
CA GLU A 58 -13.37 -4.90 -13.03
C GLU A 58 -14.03 -4.21 -11.82
N LYS A 59 -13.96 -4.84 -10.63
CA LYS A 59 -14.53 -4.30 -9.40
C LYS A 59 -13.61 -3.27 -8.75
N PHE A 60 -12.29 -3.47 -8.84
CA PHE A 60 -11.29 -2.60 -8.25
C PHE A 60 -10.27 -2.18 -9.31
N PRO A 61 -10.58 -1.17 -10.15
CA PRO A 61 -9.71 -0.78 -11.26
C PRO A 61 -8.41 -0.13 -10.80
N ASP A 62 -8.44 0.52 -9.63
CA ASP A 62 -7.28 1.21 -9.09
C ASP A 62 -6.45 0.26 -8.19
N PRO A 63 -5.17 0.02 -8.52
CA PRO A 63 -4.31 -0.82 -7.71
C PRO A 63 -3.96 -0.12 -6.40
N LEU A 64 -4.11 -0.84 -5.29
CA LEU A 64 -3.79 -0.37 -3.94
C LEU A 64 -2.62 -1.14 -3.36
N ILE A 65 -1.89 -0.49 -2.47
CA ILE A 65 -0.75 -1.05 -1.76
C ILE A 65 -1.15 -1.25 -0.30
N TYR A 66 -1.17 -2.50 0.16
CA TYR A 66 -1.45 -2.88 1.54
C TYR A 66 -0.13 -3.15 2.25
N VAL A 67 0.12 -2.46 3.35
CA VAL A 67 1.33 -2.62 4.15
C VAL A 67 0.96 -2.87 5.60
N SER A 68 1.39 -3.99 6.15
CA SER A 68 1.12 -4.31 7.55
C SER A 68 2.27 -3.88 8.46
N ASN A 69 1.92 -3.43 9.67
CA ASN A 69 2.86 -3.29 10.76
C ASN A 69 2.73 -4.46 11.74
N ARG A 70 3.80 -4.70 12.49
CA ARG A 70 3.77 -5.54 13.68
C ARG A 70 4.37 -4.78 14.86
N ASN A 71 3.67 -4.74 15.98
CA ASN A 71 4.21 -4.11 17.20
C ASN A 71 4.98 -5.14 18.04
N LEU A 72 6.30 -4.95 18.17
CA LEU A 72 7.18 -5.74 19.05
C LEU A 72 7.49 -5.03 20.38
N GLY A 73 6.81 -3.92 20.66
CA GLY A 73 6.96 -3.17 21.89
C GLY A 73 6.44 -3.91 23.14
N PRO A 74 6.72 -3.36 24.33
CA PRO A 74 6.27 -3.94 25.59
C PRO A 74 4.74 -3.84 25.79
N GLU A 75 4.09 -2.87 25.15
CA GLU A 75 2.65 -2.63 25.23
C GLU A 75 1.99 -2.90 23.88
N PHE A 76 0.78 -3.46 23.89
CA PHE A 76 0.01 -3.82 22.70
C PHE A 76 -1.35 -3.11 22.71
N ASP A 77 -1.79 -2.65 21.54
CA ASP A 77 -3.16 -2.16 21.36
C ASP A 77 -4.14 -3.35 21.39
N GLU A 78 -5.25 -3.22 22.11
CA GLU A 78 -6.32 -4.22 22.12
C GLU A 78 -6.97 -4.39 20.74
N ARG A 79 -6.94 -3.33 19.92
CA ARG A 79 -7.39 -3.33 18.53
C ARG A 79 -6.40 -4.06 17.61
N GLY A 80 -5.20 -4.42 18.08
CA GLY A 80 -4.20 -5.19 17.38
C GLY A 80 -3.29 -4.39 16.44
N ASP A 81 -2.52 -5.09 15.63
CA ASP A 81 -1.66 -4.55 14.59
C ASP A 81 -2.47 -3.94 13.44
N THR A 82 -1.86 -3.04 12.68
CA THR A 82 -2.54 -2.30 11.60
C THR A 82 -2.10 -2.72 10.21
N ILE A 83 -3.01 -2.53 9.25
CA ILE A 83 -2.73 -2.55 7.81
C ILE A 83 -2.99 -1.13 7.29
N ALA A 84 -1.95 -0.47 6.77
CA ALA A 84 -2.03 0.80 6.07
C ALA A 84 -2.29 0.56 4.58
N ILE A 85 -3.17 1.35 3.99
CA ILE A 85 -3.62 1.23 2.60
C ILE A 85 -3.20 2.49 1.86
N PHE A 86 -2.40 2.34 0.82
CA PHE A 86 -1.92 3.44 0.00
C PHE A 86 -2.43 3.33 -1.43
N GLU A 87 -2.59 4.50 -2.03
CA GLU A 87 -2.77 4.67 -3.46
C GLU A 87 -1.50 5.31 -4.03
N PHE A 88 -1.02 4.79 -5.15
CA PHE A 88 0.09 5.39 -5.89
C PHE A 88 -0.43 5.91 -7.23
N LYS A 89 -0.44 7.24 -7.38
CA LYS A 89 -0.77 7.88 -8.66
C LYS A 89 0.51 8.16 -9.40
N ASN A 90 0.68 7.50 -10.54
CA ASN A 90 1.68 7.91 -11.49
C ASN A 90 1.20 9.22 -12.14
N ALA A 91 1.99 10.29 -12.06
CA ALA A 91 1.68 11.46 -12.86
C ALA A 91 1.94 11.08 -14.32
N ASN A 92 0.87 10.87 -15.09
CA ASN A 92 0.98 10.89 -16.54
C ASN A 92 1.57 12.25 -16.91
N PRO A 93 2.77 12.33 -17.52
CA PRO A 93 3.32 13.60 -17.94
C PRO A 93 2.52 14.05 -19.15
N CYS A 94 1.37 14.71 -18.94
CA CYS A 94 0.88 15.62 -19.95
C CYS A 94 1.75 16.87 -19.79
N THR A 95 2.70 17.04 -20.72
CA THR A 95 3.57 18.21 -20.77
C THR A 95 2.70 19.45 -20.94
N THR A 96 2.43 20.18 -19.87
CA THR A 96 1.80 21.50 -19.95
C THR A 96 2.82 22.45 -20.56
N VAL A 97 2.77 22.63 -21.88
CA VAL A 97 3.57 23.64 -22.56
C VAL A 97 2.97 25.00 -22.23
N PHE A 98 3.63 25.77 -21.38
CA PHE A 98 3.27 27.17 -21.16
C PHE A 98 3.64 27.97 -22.41
N GLY A 99 2.66 28.25 -23.27
CA GLY A 99 2.80 29.24 -24.32
C GLY A 99 2.85 30.64 -23.71
N TYR A 100 3.69 31.53 -24.26
CA TYR A 100 3.92 32.92 -23.83
C TYR A 100 2.69 33.86 -23.89
N ALA A 101 1.46 33.34 -23.95
CA ALA A 101 0.23 34.12 -24.09
C ALA A 101 -0.91 33.65 -23.16
N GLY A 102 -0.61 32.95 -22.05
CA GLY A 102 -1.59 32.67 -21.00
C GLY A 102 -2.72 31.70 -21.37
N SER A 103 -2.58 30.93 -22.45
CA SER A 103 -3.54 29.89 -22.85
C SER A 103 -2.93 28.51 -22.62
N ALA A 104 -3.53 27.73 -21.71
CA ALA A 104 -3.15 26.35 -21.45
C ALA A 104 -3.82 25.44 -22.48
N THR A 105 -3.04 24.82 -23.36
CA THR A 105 -3.52 23.83 -24.34
C THR A 105 -2.99 22.45 -23.96
N THR A 106 -3.90 21.52 -23.69
CA THR A 106 -3.59 20.10 -23.48
C THR A 106 -3.26 19.47 -24.83
N ALA A 107 -1.99 19.15 -25.07
CA ALA A 107 -1.57 18.46 -26.28
C ALA A 107 -1.05 17.04 -25.95
N CYS A 108 -1.66 16.03 -26.57
CA CYS A 108 -1.06 14.70 -26.68
C CYS A 108 0.12 14.76 -27.68
N PRO A 109 1.20 13.98 -27.49
CA PRO A 109 2.37 14.08 -28.35
C PRO A 109 2.05 13.55 -29.76
N PRO A 110 2.34 14.31 -30.83
CA PRO A 110 2.38 13.73 -32.16
C PRO A 110 3.68 12.93 -32.32
N GLU A 111 3.54 11.80 -33.01
CA GLU A 111 4.63 10.96 -33.48
C GLU A 111 5.55 11.76 -34.43
N HIS A 112 6.86 11.52 -34.29
CA HIS A 112 7.95 11.87 -35.20
C HIS A 112 8.55 13.31 -35.20
N ARG A 113 9.77 13.34 -34.63
CA ARG A 113 11.05 13.80 -35.25
C ARG A 113 11.27 15.31 -35.43
N GLU A 114 12.17 15.89 -34.63
CA GLU A 114 13.49 16.39 -35.08
C GLU A 114 14.37 16.91 -33.93
N HIS A 115 15.68 16.87 -34.15
CA HIS A 115 16.75 17.09 -33.17
C HIS A 115 17.11 18.57 -33.05
N THR A 116 16.95 19.15 -31.85
CA THR A 116 17.74 20.31 -31.42
C THR A 116 18.31 20.05 -30.03
N HIS A 117 19.63 20.10 -29.92
CA HIS A 117 20.35 19.97 -28.65
C HIS A 117 20.24 21.28 -27.87
N GLN A 118 19.16 21.42 -27.09
CA GLN A 118 19.04 22.47 -26.08
C GLN A 118 19.11 21.82 -24.69
N TRP A 119 20.21 22.07 -23.98
CA TRP A 119 20.40 21.62 -22.60
C TRP A 119 19.57 22.48 -21.64
N THR A 120 18.29 22.16 -21.54
CA THR A 120 17.43 22.59 -20.44
C THR A 120 17.33 21.44 -19.46
N ARG A 121 17.80 21.62 -18.22
CA ARG A 121 17.51 20.70 -17.12
C ARG A 121 16.00 20.76 -16.86
N GLN A 122 15.25 19.91 -17.55
CA GLN A 122 13.86 19.63 -17.19
C GLN A 122 13.88 18.72 -15.97
N GLU A 123 13.82 19.31 -14.78
CA GLU A 123 13.31 18.61 -13.60
C GLU A 123 11.82 18.38 -13.84
N SER A 124 11.49 17.26 -14.49
CA SER A 124 10.13 16.78 -14.59
C SER A 124 9.67 16.39 -13.20
N HIS A 125 9.07 17.34 -12.49
CA HIS A 125 8.19 17.05 -11.35
C HIS A 125 6.90 16.45 -11.93
N SER A 126 6.96 15.20 -12.41
CA SER A 126 5.77 14.36 -12.47
C SER A 126 5.30 14.28 -11.02
N THR A 127 4.10 14.81 -10.71
CA THR A 127 3.55 14.74 -9.34
C THR A 127 3.09 13.31 -9.05
N GLU A 128 4.05 12.38 -9.07
CA GLU A 128 3.86 11.02 -8.61
C GLU A 128 3.62 11.08 -7.11
N SER A 129 2.48 10.57 -6.66
CA SER A 129 2.04 10.74 -5.28
C SER A 129 1.73 9.40 -4.65
N LEU A 130 2.21 9.20 -3.43
CA LEU A 130 1.84 8.10 -2.56
C LEU A 130 0.96 8.64 -1.44
N THR A 131 -0.33 8.31 -1.46
CA THR A 131 -1.33 8.82 -0.51
C THR A 131 -1.77 7.71 0.43
N LEU A 132 -1.77 7.99 1.73
CA LEU A 132 -2.39 7.10 2.73
C LEU A 132 -3.90 7.28 2.66
N LEU A 133 -4.62 6.24 2.20
CA LEU A 133 -6.08 6.26 2.12
C LEU A 133 -6.74 5.91 3.45
N ALA A 134 -6.22 4.86 4.09
CA ALA A 134 -6.82 4.32 5.30
C ALA A 134 -5.82 3.51 6.10
N GLN A 135 -6.13 3.34 7.38
CA GLN A 135 -5.41 2.45 8.27
C GLN A 135 -6.40 1.66 9.11
N VAL A 136 -6.22 0.34 9.13
CA VAL A 136 -7.20 -0.58 9.69
C VAL A 136 -6.56 -1.44 10.76
N PHE A 137 -7.12 -1.38 11.96
CA PHE A 137 -6.77 -2.25 13.07
C PHE A 137 -7.34 -3.64 12.88
N THR A 138 -6.46 -4.65 12.92
CA THR A 138 -6.81 -6.00 12.49
C THR A 138 -7.34 -6.88 13.62
N GLY A 139 -7.09 -6.52 14.87
CA GLY A 139 -7.30 -7.37 16.04
C GLY A 139 -6.39 -8.60 16.06
N LEU A 140 -5.31 -8.59 15.27
CA LEU A 140 -4.22 -9.56 15.27
C LEU A 140 -3.04 -9.00 16.05
N LYS A 141 -2.21 -9.86 16.63
CA LYS A 141 -0.90 -9.46 17.18
C LYS A 141 0.19 -10.21 16.44
N GLN A 142 1.21 -9.47 16.02
CA GLN A 142 2.32 -9.95 15.20
C GLN A 142 1.86 -10.48 13.84
N ILE A 143 1.32 -9.61 12.99
CA ILE A 143 1.01 -9.95 11.59
C ILE A 143 2.29 -10.41 10.88
N ARG A 144 2.19 -11.53 10.14
CA ARG A 144 3.29 -12.14 9.37
C ARG A 144 2.91 -12.56 7.95
N SER A 145 1.65 -12.46 7.59
CA SER A 145 1.19 -12.86 6.27
C SER A 145 -0.06 -12.08 5.92
N MET A 146 -0.12 -11.69 4.65
CA MET A 146 -1.34 -11.22 4.01
C MET A 146 -1.48 -11.90 2.64
N SER A 147 -2.72 -12.05 2.16
CA SER A 147 -2.99 -12.49 0.79
C SER A 147 -4.31 -11.91 0.28
N LEU A 148 -4.37 -11.59 -1.01
CA LEU A 148 -5.61 -11.22 -1.71
C LEU A 148 -6.22 -12.47 -2.35
N GLY A 149 -7.56 -12.58 -2.31
CA GLY A 149 -8.26 -13.63 -3.01
C GLY A 149 -8.17 -13.48 -4.54
N ARG A 150 -8.43 -14.57 -5.24
CA ARG A 150 -8.30 -14.62 -6.71
C ARG A 150 -9.55 -14.05 -7.38
N VAL A 151 -9.35 -13.23 -8.41
CA VAL A 151 -10.43 -12.64 -9.21
C VAL A 151 -11.33 -13.69 -9.88
N VAL A 152 -10.77 -14.82 -10.32
CA VAL A 152 -11.53 -15.89 -11.01
C VAL A 152 -12.64 -16.50 -10.17
N ASP A 153 -12.49 -16.45 -8.84
CA ASP A 153 -13.46 -16.98 -7.89
C ASP A 153 -14.33 -15.87 -7.27
N GLY A 154 -14.22 -14.62 -7.77
CA GLY A 154 -14.79 -13.42 -7.12
C GLY A 154 -14.11 -13.07 -5.79
N GLY A 155 -12.91 -13.60 -5.56
CA GLY A 155 -12.16 -13.46 -4.32
C GLY A 155 -11.39 -12.14 -4.19
N ASP A 156 -11.35 -11.31 -5.24
CA ASP A 156 -10.62 -10.04 -5.29
C ASP A 156 -11.14 -8.99 -4.30
N GLU A 157 -12.34 -9.21 -3.76
CA GLU A 157 -12.89 -8.43 -2.65
C GLU A 157 -12.38 -8.86 -1.27
N PHE A 158 -11.61 -9.94 -1.15
CA PHE A 158 -11.16 -10.44 0.15
C PHE A 158 -9.66 -10.29 0.35
N LEU A 159 -9.29 -9.73 1.51
CA LEU A 159 -7.92 -9.70 2.02
C LEU A 159 -7.86 -10.57 3.28
N ILE A 160 -6.98 -11.55 3.27
CA ILE A 160 -6.74 -12.46 4.39
C ILE A 160 -5.45 -12.02 5.08
N ALA A 161 -5.45 -11.94 6.42
CA ALA A 161 -4.26 -11.68 7.21
C ALA A 161 -4.10 -12.71 8.32
N GLY A 162 -2.85 -13.11 8.57
CA GLY A 162 -2.47 -14.12 9.56
C GLY A 162 -1.52 -13.57 10.62
N ALA A 163 -1.78 -13.94 11.87
CA ALA A 163 -0.97 -13.60 13.03
C ALA A 163 -0.06 -14.74 13.44
N ASN A 164 1.12 -14.40 13.98
CA ASN A 164 2.03 -15.38 14.59
C ASN A 164 1.77 -15.60 16.08
N VAL A 165 1.26 -14.57 16.79
CA VAL A 165 1.12 -14.63 18.25
C VAL A 165 -0.34 -14.77 18.67
N ASP A 166 -1.21 -13.85 18.25
CA ASP A 166 -2.58 -13.80 18.74
C ASP A 166 -3.55 -13.30 17.67
N GLY A 167 -4.81 -13.73 17.74
CA GLY A 167 -5.87 -13.35 16.81
C GLY A 167 -6.07 -14.28 15.61
N GLY A 168 -5.16 -15.24 15.37
CA GLY A 168 -5.29 -16.29 14.36
C GLY A 168 -5.32 -15.73 12.93
N VAL A 169 -6.44 -15.93 12.24
CA VAL A 169 -6.66 -15.46 10.87
C VAL A 169 -7.89 -14.55 10.83
N VAL A 170 -7.78 -13.44 10.12
CA VAL A 170 -8.89 -12.53 9.84
C VAL A 170 -9.08 -12.41 8.32
N VAL A 171 -10.35 -12.36 7.91
CA VAL A 171 -10.74 -12.06 6.54
C VAL A 171 -11.43 -10.70 6.52
N PHE A 172 -10.86 -9.79 5.75
CA PHE A 172 -11.45 -8.51 5.44
C PHE A 172 -12.10 -8.55 4.07
N ARG A 173 -13.22 -7.85 3.94
CA ARG A 173 -13.84 -7.52 2.67
C ARG A 173 -13.47 -6.07 2.30
N ARG A 174 -12.82 -5.90 1.16
CA ARG A 174 -12.62 -4.62 0.48
C ARG A 174 -13.99 -4.10 0.06
N VAL A 175 -14.29 -2.88 0.47
CA VAL A 175 -15.51 -2.18 0.08
C VAL A 175 -15.12 -0.84 -0.53
N ASP A 176 -15.75 -0.53 -1.66
CA ASP A 176 -15.70 0.81 -2.25
C ASP A 176 -16.54 1.72 -1.36
N GLY A 177 -15.86 2.62 -0.64
CA GLY A 177 -16.52 3.75 -0.01
C GLY A 177 -16.80 4.86 -1.01
N ASP A 178 -17.25 5.98 -0.49
CA ASP A 178 -17.36 7.33 -1.07
C ASP A 178 -16.03 7.90 -1.62
N GLY A 179 -15.22 7.09 -2.32
CA GLY A 179 -13.88 7.43 -2.82
C GLY A 179 -12.73 6.95 -1.94
N THR A 180 -13.00 6.22 -0.85
CA THR A 180 -11.96 5.60 0.01
C THR A 180 -12.18 4.10 0.12
N CYS A 181 -11.20 3.28 -0.30
CA CYS A 181 -11.25 1.83 -0.08
C CYS A 181 -11.10 1.52 1.41
N ARG A 182 -12.11 0.88 2.00
CA ARG A 182 -12.10 0.47 3.41
C ARG A 182 -12.05 -1.05 3.50
N LEU A 183 -11.45 -1.57 4.57
CA LEU A 183 -11.57 -2.98 4.92
C LEU A 183 -12.68 -3.12 5.97
N SER A 184 -13.72 -3.85 5.62
CA SER A 184 -14.76 -4.28 6.56
C SER A 184 -14.42 -5.68 7.07
N ARG A 185 -14.58 -5.91 8.37
CA ARG A 185 -14.26 -7.21 8.99
C ARG A 185 -15.38 -8.19 8.68
N GLY A 186 -15.10 -9.24 7.90
CA GLY A 186 -16.11 -10.20 7.46
C GLY A 186 -16.30 -11.39 8.40
N MET A 187 -15.21 -11.99 8.89
CA MET A 187 -15.26 -13.22 9.70
C MET A 187 -14.06 -13.30 10.66
N ARG A 188 -14.28 -13.60 11.95
CA ARG A 188 -13.21 -14.04 12.89
C ARG A 188 -13.31 -15.56 13.02
N SER A 189 -12.30 -16.30 12.58
CA SER A 189 -12.16 -17.69 13.03
C SER A 189 -11.53 -17.67 14.43
N ARG A 190 -12.36 -17.77 15.48
CA ARG A 190 -11.86 -18.17 16.80
C ARG A 190 -11.58 -19.67 16.71
N ILE A 191 -10.37 -20.04 16.32
CA ILE A 191 -9.87 -21.39 16.65
C ILE A 191 -9.64 -21.38 18.16
N GLY A 192 -10.73 -21.64 18.91
CA GLY A 192 -10.66 -21.91 20.32
C GLY A 192 -9.84 -23.17 20.55
N ARG A 193 -9.05 -23.18 21.63
CA ARG A 193 -8.40 -24.39 22.15
C ARG A 193 -9.38 -25.56 22.10
N ALA A 194 -9.03 -26.61 21.36
CA ALA A 194 -9.63 -27.91 21.54
C ALA A 194 -9.27 -28.40 22.95
N SER A 195 -10.14 -28.13 23.92
CA SER A 195 -10.16 -28.88 25.17
C SER A 195 -10.96 -30.15 24.89
N CYS A 196 -10.29 -31.24 24.58
CA CYS A 196 -10.87 -32.57 24.71
C CYS A 196 -11.17 -32.82 26.19
N SER A 197 -12.44 -32.67 26.62
CA SER A 197 -12.88 -33.31 27.85
C SER A 197 -13.39 -34.72 27.50
N SER A 198 -12.53 -35.71 27.68
CA SER A 198 -12.91 -37.11 27.74
C SER A 198 -13.69 -37.37 29.03
N SER A 199 -14.98 -37.68 28.94
CA SER A 199 -15.70 -38.53 29.90
C SER A 199 -17.07 -38.92 29.33
N CYS A 200 -17.10 -40.07 28.67
CA CYS A 200 -18.28 -40.93 28.64
C CYS A 200 -17.90 -42.16 29.47
N GLY A 201 -18.65 -42.38 30.54
CA GLY A 201 -18.58 -43.49 31.48
C GLY A 201 -19.75 -43.34 32.42
#